data_AF-A0A947C318-F1
#
_entry.id   AF-A0A947C318-F1
#
_cell.length_a   1.000
_cell.length_b   1.000
_cell.length_c   1.000
_cell.angle_alpha   90.00
_cell.angle_beta   90.00
_cell.angle_gamma   90.00
#
_symmetry.space_group_name_H-M   'P 1'
#
loop_
_entity.id
_entity.type
_entity.pdbx_description
1 polymer ?
#
loop_
_entity_poly.entity_id
_entity_poly.type
_entity_poly.pdbx_seq_one_letter_code
_entity_poly.pdbx_strand_id
1 'polypeptide(L)'
;MVRDIIENRDSTARDHLANERTFLAWVRTALGLVGLGVLLERLGAGNDHVIAMAAGIGFISFGGLTLIYAVSRYLWVARNLERGMFPVAIRGPIVIALGALLVAGGAMVYVLLLQ
;
A
#
# COMPACT_ATOMS: atom_id res chain seq x y z
N MET A 1 4.08 18.46 -24.27
CA MET A 1 5.47 18.63 -23.78
C MET A 1 5.91 17.27 -23.23
N VAL A 2 6.38 16.38 -24.11
CA VAL A 2 6.84 15.02 -23.77
C VAL A 2 8.36 15.09 -23.73
N ARG A 3 8.97 14.90 -22.56
CA ARG A 3 10.44 14.89 -22.39
C ARG A 3 10.87 13.66 -21.59
N ASP A 4 10.46 12.47 -22.02
CA ASP A 4 10.77 11.25 -21.25
C ASP A 4 11.62 10.24 -22.05
N ILE A 5 12.42 10.72 -23.00
CA ILE A 5 13.48 9.90 -23.61
C ILE A 5 14.75 10.15 -22.82
N ILE A 6 14.92 9.40 -21.73
CA ILE A 6 16.17 9.41 -20.95
C ILE A 6 17.19 8.56 -21.72
N GLU A 7 18.37 9.12 -21.97
CA GLU A 7 19.47 8.41 -22.62
C GLU A 7 19.78 7.11 -21.85
N ASN A 8 19.77 5.98 -22.57
CA ASN A 8 20.01 4.66 -21.99
C ASN A 8 21.48 4.50 -21.61
N ARG A 9 21.87 5.12 -20.50
CA ARG A 9 23.06 4.69 -19.75
C ARG A 9 22.64 3.38 -19.09
N ASP A 10 23.29 2.27 -19.44
CA ASP A 10 22.86 0.87 -19.22
C ASP A 10 22.12 0.53 -17.89
N SER A 11 22.39 1.25 -16.80
CA SER A 11 21.70 1.06 -15.51
C SER A 11 20.30 1.69 -15.43
N THR A 12 20.08 2.86 -16.03
CA THR A 12 18.89 3.69 -15.77
C THR A 12 17.60 3.00 -16.20
N ALA A 13 17.56 2.44 -17.42
CA ALA A 13 16.38 1.73 -17.92
C ALA A 13 16.03 0.50 -17.05
N ARG A 14 17.05 -0.22 -16.59
CA ARG A 14 16.89 -1.39 -15.72
C ARG A 14 16.34 -1.01 -14.35
N ASP A 15 16.80 0.10 -13.78
CA ASP A 15 16.36 0.57 -12.46
C ASP A 15 14.92 1.10 -12.48
N HIS A 16 14.51 1.77 -13.56
CA HIS A 16 13.11 2.16 -13.78
C HIS A 16 12.18 0.94 -13.88
N LEU A 17 12.54 -0.07 -14.69
CA LEU A 17 11.77 -1.33 -14.78
C LEU A 17 11.70 -2.08 -13.45
N ALA A 18 12.78 -2.05 -12.65
CA ALA A 18 12.77 -2.64 -11.31
C ALA A 18 11.82 -1.88 -10.36
N ASN A 19 11.79 -0.54 -10.43
CA ASN A 19 10.88 0.30 -9.66
C ASN A 19 9.41 0.02 -10.04
N GLU A 20 9.12 -0.14 -11.34
CA GLU A 20 7.79 -0.49 -11.84
C GLU A 20 7.34 -1.88 -11.35
N ARG A 21 8.19 -2.91 -11.45
CA ARG A 21 7.86 -4.26 -10.92
C ARG A 21 7.52 -4.24 -9.44
N THR A 22 8.27 -3.48 -8.65
CA THR A 22 8.01 -3.35 -7.22
C THR A 22 6.74 -2.56 -6.95
N PHE A 23 6.45 -1.51 -7.73
CA PHE A 23 5.17 -0.80 -7.66
C PHE A 23 3.98 -1.74 -7.95
N LEU A 24 4.04 -2.52 -9.03
CA LEU A 24 2.98 -3.47 -9.38
C LEU A 24 2.80 -4.58 -8.34
N ALA A 25 3.88 -5.02 -7.68
CA ALA A 25 3.78 -5.95 -6.55
C ALA A 25 3.01 -5.32 -5.38
N TRP A 26 3.27 -4.06 -5.03
CA TRP A 26 2.53 -3.35 -3.99
C TRP A 26 1.05 -3.14 -4.36
N VAL A 27 0.77 -2.78 -5.61
CA VAL A 27 -0.62 -2.66 -6.11
C VAL A 27 -1.36 -3.98 -5.95
N ARG A 28 -0.73 -5.11 -6.32
CA ARG A 28 -1.32 -6.44 -6.14
C ARG A 28 -1.67 -6.73 -4.68
N THR A 29 -0.75 -6.43 -3.75
CA THR A 29 -1.02 -6.64 -2.32
C THR A 29 -2.15 -5.76 -1.82
N ALA A 30 -2.20 -4.49 -2.24
CA ALA A 30 -3.26 -3.56 -1.86
C ALA A 30 -4.65 -4.04 -2.35
N LEU A 31 -4.75 -4.48 -3.61
CA LEU A 31 -5.99 -5.02 -4.16
C LEU A 31 -6.43 -6.31 -3.46
N GLY A 32 -5.49 -7.18 -3.11
CA GLY A 32 -5.77 -8.38 -2.32
C GLY A 32 -6.36 -8.04 -0.95
N LEU A 33 -5.79 -7.06 -0.25
CA LEU A 33 -6.28 -6.59 1.05
C LEU A 33 -7.68 -5.99 0.95
N VAL A 34 -7.92 -5.12 -0.04
CA VAL A 34 -9.25 -4.54 -0.28
C VAL A 34 -10.27 -5.63 -0.59
N GLY A 35 -9.94 -6.57 -1.46
CA GLY A 35 -10.81 -7.70 -1.80
C GLY A 35 -11.15 -8.58 -0.59
N LEU A 36 -10.15 -8.87 0.26
CA LEU A 36 -10.37 -9.61 1.51
C LEU A 36 -11.28 -8.85 2.46
N GLY A 37 -11.13 -7.54 2.60
CA GLY A 37 -12.01 -6.73 3.45
C GLY A 37 -13.48 -6.75 3.00
N VAL A 38 -13.71 -6.65 1.69
CA VAL A 38 -15.06 -6.78 1.11
C VAL A 38 -15.63 -8.19 1.33
N LEU A 39 -14.80 -9.22 1.17
CA LEU A 39 -15.21 -10.61 1.41
C LEU A 39 -15.60 -10.86 2.87
N LEU A 40 -14.83 -10.33 3.83
CA LEU A 40 -15.11 -10.50 5.25
C LEU A 40 -16.42 -9.83 5.68
N GLU A 41 -16.72 -8.64 5.14
CA GLU A 41 -18.01 -7.95 5.36
C GLU A 41 -19.18 -8.80 4.85
N ARG A 42 -19.05 -9.38 3.65
CA ARG A 42 -20.05 -10.29 3.07
C ARG A 42 -20.26 -11.57 3.86
N LEU A 43 -19.19 -12.20 4.37
CA LEU A 43 -19.27 -13.48 5.07
C LEU A 43 -19.83 -13.36 6.49
N GLY A 44 -19.56 -12.26 7.18
CA GLY A 44 -19.96 -12.10 8.58
C GLY A 44 -21.30 -11.40 8.81
N ALA A 45 -22.07 -11.11 7.76
CA ALA A 45 -23.40 -10.52 7.85
C ALA A 45 -24.46 -11.36 8.61
N GLY A 46 -24.16 -12.63 8.95
CA GLY A 46 -25.10 -13.55 9.62
C GLY A 46 -25.03 -13.61 11.16
N ASN A 47 -23.84 -13.71 11.75
CA ASN A 47 -23.69 -14.04 13.19
C ASN A 47 -22.97 -12.94 14.00
N ASP A 48 -21.91 -12.33 13.46
CA ASP A 48 -21.07 -11.34 14.15
C ASP A 48 -20.86 -10.09 13.27
N HIS A 49 -21.97 -9.42 12.93
CA HIS A 49 -21.97 -8.29 12.00
C HIS A 49 -20.96 -7.18 12.38
N VAL A 50 -20.82 -6.89 13.68
CA VAL A 50 -19.87 -5.87 14.18
C VAL A 50 -18.42 -6.25 13.92
N ILE A 51 -18.05 -7.51 14.17
CA ILE A 51 -16.68 -8.01 13.97
C ILE A 51 -16.35 -8.04 12.48
N ALA A 52 -17.31 -8.50 11.66
CA ALA A 52 -17.16 -8.57 10.21
C ALA A 52 -16.99 -7.19 9.57
N MET A 53 -17.78 -6.22 10.01
CA MET A 53 -17.69 -4.83 9.57
C MET A 53 -16.37 -4.21 9.99
N ALA A 54 -15.95 -4.38 11.25
CA ALA A 54 -14.69 -3.85 11.75
C ALA A 54 -13.48 -4.45 11.00
N ALA A 55 -13.49 -5.77 10.77
CA ALA A 55 -12.47 -6.43 9.97
C ALA A 55 -12.47 -5.94 8.52
N GLY A 56 -13.64 -5.84 7.89
CA GLY A 56 -13.77 -5.36 6.51
C GLY A 56 -13.23 -3.94 6.32
N ILE A 57 -13.63 -3.01 7.21
CA ILE A 57 -13.12 -1.65 7.24
C ILE A 57 -11.59 -1.66 7.43
N GLY A 58 -11.09 -2.44 8.39
CA GLY A 58 -9.65 -2.54 8.66
C GLY A 58 -8.84 -2.98 7.43
N PHE A 59 -9.26 -4.04 6.75
CA PHE A 59 -8.59 -4.56 5.56
C PHE A 59 -8.67 -3.59 4.37
N ILE A 60 -9.82 -2.93 4.16
CA ILE A 60 -9.98 -1.93 3.09
C ILE A 60 -9.11 -0.71 3.36
N SER A 61 -9.14 -0.17 4.59
CA SER A 61 -8.29 0.96 4.98
C SER A 61 -6.81 0.63 4.84
N PHE A 62 -6.38 -0.56 5.28
CA PHE A 62 -5.00 -0.98 5.17
C PHE A 62 -4.55 -1.20 3.71
N GLY A 63 -5.43 -1.77 2.87
CA GLY A 63 -5.20 -1.86 1.44
C GLY A 63 -5.05 -0.48 0.78
N GLY A 64 -5.89 0.49 1.16
CA GLY A 64 -5.80 1.88 0.71
C GLY A 64 -4.48 2.55 1.10
N LEU A 65 -4.04 2.41 2.36
CA LEU A 65 -2.75 2.92 2.83
C LEU A 65 -1.58 2.31 2.06
N THR A 66 -1.65 1.00 1.80
CA THR A 66 -0.64 0.28 1.01
C THR A 66 -0.56 0.83 -0.41
N LEU A 67 -1.70 1.16 -1.03
CA LEU A 67 -1.75 1.75 -2.36
C LEU A 67 -1.16 3.17 -2.40
N ILE A 68 -1.52 4.02 -1.42
CA ILE A 68 -0.97 5.37 -1.28
C ILE A 68 0.54 5.32 -1.12
N TYR A 69 1.04 4.37 -0.34
CA TYR A 69 2.47 4.14 -0.18
C TYR A 69 3.12 3.72 -1.50
N ALA A 70 2.53 2.77 -2.24
CA ALA A 70 3.06 2.29 -3.51
C ALA A 70 3.31 3.44 -4.50
N VAL A 71 2.31 4.33 -4.65
CA VAL A 71 2.38 5.50 -5.52
C VAL A 71 3.44 6.48 -5.02
N SER A 72 3.41 6.80 -3.73
CA SER A 72 4.35 7.75 -3.12
C SER A 72 5.80 7.30 -3.26
N ARG A 73 6.07 6.00 -3.02
CA ARG A 73 7.38 5.38 -3.20
C ARG A 73 7.79 5.39 -4.66
N TYR A 74 6.91 5.03 -5.58
CA TYR A 74 7.20 5.01 -7.02
C TYR A 74 7.64 6.39 -7.50
N LEU A 75 6.87 7.44 -7.18
CA LEU A 75 7.15 8.82 -7.59
C LEU A 75 8.43 9.36 -6.94
N TRP A 76 8.67 9.03 -5.67
CA TRP A 76 9.90 9.46 -5.00
C TRP A 76 11.14 8.80 -5.62
N VAL A 77 11.11 7.49 -5.87
CA VAL A 77 12.23 6.78 -6.50
C VAL A 77 12.46 7.27 -7.93
N ALA A 78 11.41 7.41 -8.74
CA ALA A 78 11.50 7.90 -10.12
C ALA A 78 12.19 9.29 -10.20
N ARG A 79 11.78 10.24 -9.35
CA ARG A 79 12.38 11.59 -9.30
C ARG A 79 13.83 11.61 -8.82
N ASN A 80 14.27 10.62 -8.05
CA ASN A 80 15.65 10.54 -7.59
C ASN A 80 16.57 9.85 -8.61
N LEU A 81 16.06 8.85 -9.34
CA LEU A 81 16.75 8.21 -10.47
C LEU A 81 17.06 9.24 -11.58
N GLU A 82 16.12 10.13 -11.89
CA GLU A 82 16.34 11.24 -12.83
C GLU A 82 17.49 12.18 -12.43
N ARG A 83 17.81 12.24 -11.12
CA ARG A 83 18.89 13.08 -10.57
C ARG A 83 20.21 12.31 -10.40
N GLY A 84 20.27 11.04 -10.80
CA GLY A 84 21.46 10.18 -10.62
C GLY A 84 21.78 9.81 -9.17
N MET A 85 20.84 10.03 -8.25
CA MET A 85 21.00 9.66 -6.84
C MET A 85 20.22 8.37 -6.56
N PHE A 86 20.85 7.41 -5.87
CA PHE A 86 20.21 6.15 -5.44
C PHE A 86 19.74 6.26 -4.00
N PRO A 87 18.47 6.59 -3.74
CA PRO A 87 18.01 6.71 -2.37
C PRO A 87 17.68 5.33 -1.78
N VAL A 88 18.28 5.01 -0.63
CA VAL A 88 17.91 3.82 0.14
C VAL A 88 16.56 4.09 0.83
N ALA A 89 15.51 3.40 0.40
CA ALA A 89 14.14 3.59 0.90
C ALA A 89 13.91 2.88 2.26
N ILE A 90 14.54 3.36 3.33
CA ILE A 90 14.42 2.75 4.68
C ILE A 90 13.10 3.15 5.38
N ARG A 91 12.61 4.37 5.12
CA ARG A 91 11.47 4.95 5.87
C ARG A 91 10.10 4.40 5.47
N GLY A 92 10.00 3.77 4.30
CA GLY A 92 8.72 3.35 3.73
C GLY A 92 8.02 2.20 4.45
N PRO A 93 8.69 1.05 4.67
CA PRO A 93 8.11 -0.09 5.39
C PRO A 93 7.66 0.26 6.82
N ILE A 94 8.39 1.18 7.47
CA ILE A 94 8.08 1.65 8.83
C ILE A 94 6.74 2.39 8.86
N VAL A 95 6.46 3.25 7.88
CA VAL A 95 5.19 3.99 7.79
C VAL A 95 4.01 3.05 7.55
N ILE A 96 4.16 2.02 6.71
CA ILE A 96 3.12 1.01 6.51
C ILE A 96 2.88 0.21 7.78
N ALA A 97 3.93 -0.24 8.46
CA ALA A 97 3.80 -1.01 9.70
C ALA A 97 3.07 -0.22 10.79
N LEU A 98 3.40 1.07 10.95
CA LEU A 98 2.72 1.96 11.89
C LEU A 98 1.27 2.25 11.47
N GLY A 99 1.01 2.45 10.17
CA GLY A 99 -0.35 2.62 9.65
C GLY A 99 -1.21 1.38 9.84
N ALA A 100 -0.64 0.19 9.64
CA ALA A 100 -1.29 -1.10 9.92
C ALA A 100 -1.71 -1.21 11.38
N LEU A 101 -0.77 -0.90 12.29
CA LEU A 101 -0.99 -0.92 13.73
C LEU A 101 -2.07 0.07 14.16
N LEU A 102 -2.10 1.27 13.59
CA LEU A 102 -3.13 2.26 13.87
C LEU A 102 -4.52 1.81 13.41
N VAL A 103 -4.63 1.28 12.19
CA VAL A 103 -5.91 0.79 11.66
C VAL A 103 -6.41 -0.41 12.45
N ALA A 104 -5.53 -1.38 12.74
CA ALA A 104 -5.88 -2.55 13.53
C ALA A 104 -6.24 -2.20 14.98
N GLY A 105 -5.46 -1.31 15.62
CA GLY A 105 -5.72 -0.84 16.98
C GLY A 105 -7.02 -0.04 17.07
N GLY A 106 -7.29 0.85 16.11
CA GLY A 106 -8.53 1.61 16.04
C GLY A 106 -9.76 0.70 15.86
N ALA A 107 -9.68 -0.28 14.96
CA ALA A 107 -10.74 -1.26 14.76
C ALA A 107 -10.99 -2.11 16.02
N MET A 108 -9.92 -2.53 16.70
CA MET A 108 -10.01 -3.29 17.96
C MET A 108 -10.71 -2.47 19.06
N VAL A 109 -10.30 -1.22 19.26
CA VAL A 109 -10.91 -0.33 20.26
C VAL A 109 -12.38 -0.08 19.94
N TYR A 110 -12.72 0.12 18.67
CA TYR A 110 -14.11 0.30 18.24
C TYR A 110 -14.99 -0.92 18.60
N VAL A 111 -14.49 -2.14 18.35
CA VAL A 111 -15.21 -3.37 18.71
C VAL A 111 -15.38 -3.48 20.23
N LEU A 112 -14.32 -3.23 21.01
CA LEU A 112 -14.37 -3.32 22.48
C LEU A 112 -15.33 -2.31 23.12
N LEU A 113 -15.52 -1.13 22.50
CA LEU A 113 -16.46 -0.12 23.00
C LEU A 113 -17.93 -0.41 22.66
N LEU A 114 -18.17 -1.29 21.69
CA LEU A 114 -19.51 -1.67 21.20
C LEU A 114 -20.06 -2.96 21.82
N GLN A 115 -19.21 -3.71 22.53
CA GLN A 115 -19.60 -4.85 23.38
C GLN A 115 -19.93 -4.39 24.80
#